data_AF-A0A1G8JGR0-F1
#
_entry.id   AF-A0A1G8JGR0-F1
#
_cell.length_a   1.000
_cell.length_b   1.000
_cell.length_c   1.000
_cell.angle_alpha   90.00
_cell.angle_beta   90.00
_cell.angle_gamma   90.00
#
_symmetry.space_group_name_H-M   'P 1'
#
loop_
_entity.id
_entity.type
_entity.pdbx_description
1 polymer ?
#
loop_
_entity_poly.entity_id
_entity_poly.type
_entity_poly.pdbx_seq_one_letter_code
_entity_poly.pdbx_strand_id
1 'polypeptide(L)'
;MKRARALVILGAAAFIIGGCNGEVDEKDSEETVDAGEGMELYEDSCIDCHGENFEGTTGPSIAGYNEDEVLDAIEEGPGSMPEDLYTGEDAEAVAQYVEEEAG
;
A
#
# COMPACT_ATOMS: atom_id res chain seq x y z
N MET A 1 -19.72 45.12 -9.17
CA MET A 1 -18.58 45.46 -10.05
C MET A 1 -17.49 46.16 -9.26
N LYS A 2 -16.43 45.46 -8.85
CA LYS A 2 -15.03 45.86 -9.10
C LYS A 2 -14.12 44.83 -8.44
N ARG A 3 -13.36 44.18 -9.31
CA ARG A 3 -12.32 43.21 -9.00
C ARG A 3 -11.19 43.95 -8.32
N ALA A 4 -10.72 43.44 -7.18
CA ALA A 4 -9.40 43.76 -6.67
C ALA A 4 -8.58 42.46 -6.74
N ARG A 5 -7.82 42.34 -7.83
CA ARG A 5 -6.68 41.42 -7.95
C ARG A 5 -5.44 42.25 -7.63
N ALA A 6 -4.63 41.80 -6.68
CA ALA A 6 -3.21 42.12 -6.47
C ALA A 6 -2.87 41.85 -4.99
N LEU A 7 -1.73 41.34 -4.55
CA LEU A 7 -0.49 40.81 -5.15
C LEU A 7 0.23 40.22 -3.92
N VAL A 8 0.29 38.90 -3.74
CA VAL A 8 1.13 38.31 -2.68
C VAL A 8 2.52 38.10 -3.26
N ILE A 9 3.32 39.13 -3.02
CA ILE A 9 4.77 39.22 -2.85
C ILE A 9 5.58 38.01 -3.33
N LEU A 10 6.20 38.20 -4.49
CA LEU A 10 7.43 37.53 -4.92
C LEU A 10 8.62 38.04 -4.11
N GLY A 11 9.43 37.11 -3.58
CA GLY A 11 10.83 37.33 -3.16
C GLY A 11 11.06 37.32 -1.64
N ALA A 12 12.11 36.71 -1.08
CA ALA A 12 13.26 36.04 -1.69
C ALA A 12 13.93 35.12 -0.64
N ALA A 13 14.61 34.12 -1.17
CA ALA A 13 15.30 33.02 -0.50
C ALA A 13 16.41 33.42 0.48
N ALA A 14 16.63 32.56 1.49
CA ALA A 14 17.96 32.11 1.91
C ALA A 14 17.85 30.94 2.92
N PHE A 15 17.66 29.71 2.41
CA PHE A 15 18.11 28.51 3.12
C PHE A 15 18.87 27.66 2.11
N ILE A 16 20.19 27.86 2.10
CA ILE A 16 21.14 27.07 1.31
C ILE A 16 21.76 26.11 2.32
N ILE A 17 21.50 24.81 2.15
CA ILE A 17 22.48 23.73 1.91
C ILE A 17 21.72 22.40 2.03
N GLY A 18 21.68 21.64 0.93
CA GLY A 18 21.81 20.17 0.98
C GLY A 18 20.58 19.32 0.69
N GLY A 19 20.36 19.01 -0.60
CA GLY A 19 19.92 17.68 -1.05
C GLY A 19 18.43 17.31 -0.93
N CYS A 20 17.85 16.92 -2.06
CA CYS A 20 16.55 16.24 -2.24
C CYS A 20 15.28 17.02 -1.84
N ASN A 21 14.81 17.79 -2.83
CA ASN A 21 13.43 17.94 -3.31
C ASN A 21 12.29 17.30 -2.49
N GLY A 22 11.45 18.14 -1.87
CA GLY A 22 10.10 17.80 -1.43
C GLY A 22 9.66 18.52 -0.16
N GLU A 23 9.13 19.73 -0.27
CA GLU A 23 8.33 20.35 0.80
C GLU A 23 6.84 20.33 0.42
N VAL A 24 6.05 19.87 1.40
CA VAL A 24 4.59 19.79 1.55
C VAL A 24 3.81 18.88 0.60
N ASP A 25 3.25 17.80 1.16
CA ASP A 25 1.86 17.45 0.86
C ASP A 25 1.19 17.12 2.20
N GLU A 26 0.45 18.10 2.70
CA GLU A 26 -0.58 17.91 3.72
C GLU A 26 -1.76 17.29 2.95
N LYS A 27 -1.71 15.96 2.78
CA LYS A 27 -2.85 15.16 2.33
C LYS A 27 -3.21 14.17 3.43
N ASP A 28 -4.51 14.11 3.66
CA ASP A 28 -5.32 13.01 4.20
C ASP A 28 -4.58 11.90 4.95
N SER A 29 -5.11 11.55 6.13
CA SER A 29 -4.87 10.25 6.78
C SER A 29 -5.36 9.10 5.91
N GLU A 30 -4.70 8.88 4.78
CA GLU A 30 -4.54 7.58 4.16
C GLU A 30 -3.31 7.02 4.88
N GLU A 31 -3.52 6.05 5.77
CA GLU A 31 -2.45 5.30 6.40
C GLU A 31 -1.59 4.75 5.25
N THR A 32 -0.43 5.37 5.02
CA THR A 32 0.51 4.88 4.02
C THR A 32 1.11 3.60 4.59
N VAL A 33 0.39 2.50 4.40
CA VAL A 33 0.92 1.15 4.60
C VAL A 33 2.14 1.04 3.69
N ASP A 34 3.27 0.61 4.26
CA ASP A 34 4.52 0.58 3.50
C ASP A 34 4.43 -0.54 2.47
N ALA A 35 4.27 -0.20 1.19
CA ALA A 35 4.19 -1.18 0.12
C ALA A 35 5.42 -2.11 0.05
N GLY A 36 6.57 -1.68 0.60
CA GLY A 36 7.76 -2.51 0.75
C GLY A 36 7.56 -3.64 1.78
N GLU A 37 6.94 -3.33 2.92
CA GLU A 37 6.58 -4.30 3.94
C GLU A 37 5.59 -5.36 3.41
N GLY A 38 4.55 -4.93 2.67
CA GLY A 38 3.58 -5.86 2.09
C GLY A 38 4.19 -6.89 1.14
N MET A 39 5.18 -6.47 0.33
CA MET A 39 5.92 -7.39 -0.54
C MET A 39 6.72 -8.42 0.27
N GLU A 40 7.48 -7.99 1.28
CA GLU A 40 8.30 -8.88 2.11
C GLU A 40 7.42 -9.91 2.84
N LEU A 41 6.30 -9.46 3.41
CA LEU A 41 5.33 -10.34 4.07
C LEU A 41 4.70 -11.36 3.11
N TYR A 42 4.44 -10.98 1.85
CA TYR A 42 3.93 -11.88 0.82
C TYR A 42 4.97 -12.95 0.44
N GLU A 43 6.22 -12.53 0.21
CA GLU A 43 7.34 -13.43 -0.11
C GLU A 43 7.60 -14.42 1.03
N ASP A 44 7.44 -14.01 2.29
CA ASP A 44 7.73 -14.83 3.45
C ASP A 44 6.68 -15.93 3.71
N SER A 45 5.38 -15.63 3.51
CA SER A 45 4.30 -16.53 3.96
C SER A 45 3.27 -16.92 2.90
N CYS A 46 3.18 -16.21 1.78
CA CYS A 46 2.08 -16.37 0.82
C CYS A 46 2.53 -17.03 -0.50
N ILE A 47 3.75 -16.71 -0.94
CA ILE A 47 4.28 -17.07 -2.28
C ILE A 47 4.31 -18.58 -2.54
N ASP A 48 4.59 -19.38 -1.52
CA ASP A 48 4.68 -20.84 -1.63
C ASP A 48 3.34 -21.47 -2.05
N CYS A 49 2.22 -20.83 -1.73
CA CYS A 49 0.87 -21.29 -2.05
C CYS A 49 0.24 -20.54 -3.22
N HIS A 50 0.50 -19.23 -3.34
CA HIS A 50 -0.18 -18.35 -4.28
C HIS A 50 0.69 -17.93 -5.49
N GLY A 51 1.98 -18.26 -5.47
CA GLY A 51 2.90 -18.05 -6.59
C GLY A 51 3.49 -16.64 -6.65
N GLU A 52 4.62 -16.50 -7.34
CA GLU A 52 5.32 -15.21 -7.48
C GLU A 52 4.49 -14.17 -8.26
N ASN A 53 3.56 -14.62 -9.10
CA ASN A 53 2.71 -13.77 -9.93
C ASN A 53 1.23 -13.94 -9.57
N PHE A 54 0.93 -14.36 -8.33
CA PHE A 54 -0.43 -14.55 -7.82
C PHE A 54 -1.26 -15.59 -8.60
N GLU A 55 -0.59 -16.44 -9.40
CA GLU A 55 -1.21 -17.39 -10.32
C GLU A 55 -1.78 -18.64 -9.63
N GLY A 56 -1.42 -18.86 -8.37
CA GLY A 56 -1.75 -20.04 -7.60
C GLY A 56 -0.84 -21.22 -7.91
N THR A 57 -0.39 -21.91 -6.87
CA THR A 57 0.37 -23.16 -6.98
C THR A 57 -0.39 -24.28 -6.28
N THR A 58 -0.24 -24.37 -4.96
CA THR A 58 -0.96 -25.26 -4.06
C THR A 58 -2.29 -24.63 -3.64
N GLY A 59 -2.29 -23.31 -3.44
CA GLY A 59 -3.47 -22.49 -3.27
C GLY A 59 -4.03 -22.00 -4.61
N PRO A 60 -5.23 -21.41 -4.60
CA PRO A 60 -5.82 -20.81 -5.80
C PRO A 60 -5.05 -19.56 -6.25
N SER A 61 -5.29 -19.17 -7.50
CA SER A 61 -4.93 -17.83 -8.00
C SER A 61 -5.65 -16.77 -7.19
N ILE A 62 -4.95 -15.70 -6.84
CA ILE A 62 -5.50 -14.52 -6.15
C ILE A 62 -5.40 -13.24 -7.00
N ALA A 63 -4.95 -13.36 -8.26
CA ALA A 63 -5.06 -12.27 -9.22
C ALA A 63 -6.51 -11.74 -9.35
N GLY A 64 -6.66 -10.42 -9.28
CA GLY A 64 -7.92 -9.68 -9.37
C GLY A 64 -8.70 -9.56 -8.06
N TYR A 65 -8.13 -9.97 -6.92
CA TYR A 65 -8.70 -9.74 -5.60
C TYR A 65 -8.36 -8.32 -5.13
N ASN A 66 -9.30 -7.69 -4.42
CA ASN A 66 -9.06 -6.39 -3.76
C ASN A 66 -8.61 -6.55 -2.30
N GLU A 67 -8.14 -5.47 -1.67
CA GLU A 67 -7.60 -5.45 -0.31
C GLU A 67 -8.56 -6.07 0.71
N ASP A 68 -9.84 -5.70 0.69
CA ASP A 68 -10.85 -6.23 1.62
C ASP A 68 -11.01 -7.76 1.45
N GLU A 69 -11.06 -8.26 0.22
CA GLU A 69 -11.17 -9.70 -0.05
C GLU A 69 -9.94 -10.48 0.42
N VAL A 70 -8.76 -9.87 0.34
CA VAL A 70 -7.50 -10.49 0.80
C VAL A 70 -7.41 -10.46 2.32
N LEU A 71 -7.77 -9.36 2.98
CA LEU A 71 -7.86 -9.25 4.43
C LEU A 71 -8.80 -10.31 5.01
N ASP A 72 -10.03 -10.40 4.50
CA ASP A 72 -11.01 -11.40 4.94
C ASP A 72 -10.45 -12.83 4.77
N ALA A 73 -9.72 -13.11 3.69
CA ALA A 73 -9.11 -14.41 3.48
C ALA A 73 -7.96 -14.71 4.45
N ILE A 74 -7.15 -13.71 4.82
CA ILE A 74 -6.07 -13.84 5.79
C ILE A 74 -6.63 -14.12 7.19
N GLU A 75 -7.71 -13.43 7.57
CA GLU A 75 -8.38 -13.62 8.85
C GLU A 75 -9.09 -14.99 8.91
N GLU A 76 -9.89 -15.33 7.89
CA GLU A 76 -10.73 -16.54 7.92
C GLU A 76 -9.99 -17.84 7.56
N GLY A 77 -8.88 -17.77 6.84
CA GLY A 77 -8.12 -18.95 6.41
C GLY A 77 -8.94 -19.95 5.56
N PRO A 78 -9.37 -19.60 4.34
CA PRO A 78 -10.25 -20.45 3.56
C PRO A 78 -9.60 -21.76 3.11
N GLY A 79 -10.34 -22.86 3.27
CA GLY A 79 -9.97 -24.17 2.75
C GLY A 79 -8.79 -24.81 3.49
N SER A 80 -7.58 -24.63 2.98
CA SER A 80 -6.33 -25.13 3.59
C SER A 80 -5.36 -24.01 3.96
N MET A 81 -5.73 -22.76 3.70
CA MET A 81 -5.00 -21.59 4.16
C MET A 81 -5.16 -21.49 5.69
N PRO A 82 -4.08 -21.32 6.47
CA PRO A 82 -4.20 -21.05 7.90
C PRO A 82 -4.94 -19.74 8.16
N GLU A 83 -5.77 -19.72 9.21
CA GLU A 83 -6.39 -18.50 9.74
C GLU A 83 -5.35 -17.64 10.48
N ASP A 84 -5.59 -16.33 10.57
CA ASP A 84 -4.76 -15.35 11.28
C ASP A 84 -3.26 -15.41 10.89
N LEU A 85 -2.96 -15.56 9.60
CA LEU A 85 -1.57 -15.63 9.09
C LEU A 85 -0.79 -14.35 9.40
N TYR A 86 -1.46 -13.21 9.24
CA TYR A 86 -1.03 -11.89 9.69
C TYR A 86 -2.23 -11.19 10.34
N THR A 87 -1.98 -10.14 11.13
CA THR A 87 -3.03 -9.37 11.80
C THR A 87 -2.67 -7.89 11.87
N GLY A 88 -3.67 -7.01 11.85
CA GLY A 88 -3.45 -5.56 11.96
C GLY A 88 -2.65 -5.03 10.77
N GLU A 89 -1.71 -4.13 11.05
CA GLU A 89 -0.90 -3.42 10.02
C GLU A 89 -0.21 -4.38 9.04
N ASP A 90 0.24 -5.56 9.49
CA ASP A 90 0.89 -6.56 8.62
C ASP A 90 -0.11 -7.19 7.63
N ALA A 91 -1.34 -7.45 8.07
CA ALA A 91 -2.39 -8.00 7.20
C ALA A 91 -2.85 -6.95 6.19
N GLU A 92 -2.99 -5.70 6.63
CA GLU A 92 -3.34 -4.56 5.78
C GLU A 92 -2.25 -4.32 4.73
N ALA A 93 -0.98 -4.35 5.13
CA ALA A 93 0.15 -4.16 4.22
C ALA A 93 0.20 -5.23 3.12
N VAL A 94 0.03 -6.51 3.47
CA VAL A 94 0.07 -7.60 2.49
C VAL A 94 -1.15 -7.55 1.57
N ALA A 95 -2.32 -7.19 2.10
CA ALA A 95 -3.56 -7.13 1.34
C ALA A 95 -3.53 -5.99 0.31
N GLN A 96 -3.04 -4.82 0.72
CA GLN A 96 -2.82 -3.69 -0.18
C GLN A 96 -1.82 -4.07 -1.28
N TYR A 97 -0.69 -4.69 -0.93
CA TYR A 97 0.29 -5.15 -1.91
C TYR A 97 -0.31 -6.11 -2.95
N VAL A 98 -1.14 -7.06 -2.50
CA VAL A 98 -1.83 -8.00 -3.41
C VAL A 98 -2.80 -7.27 -4.32
N GLU A 99 -3.59 -6.30 -3.83
CA GLU A 99 -4.48 -5.53 -4.71
C GLU A 99 -3.69 -4.72 -5.76
N GLU A 100 -2.61 -4.05 -5.34
CA GLU A 100 -1.84 -3.19 -6.22
C GLU A 100 -1.11 -3.96 -7.33
N GLU A 101 -0.57 -5.14 -7.01
CA GLU A 101 0.25 -5.92 -7.95
C GLU A 101 -0.54 -7.03 -8.67
N ALA A 102 -1.60 -7.56 -8.05
CA ALA A 102 -2.41 -8.65 -8.60
C ALA A 102 -3.75 -8.20 -9.19
N GLY A 103 -4.21 -6.97 -8.91
CA GLY A 103 -5.50 -6.39 -9.31
C GLY A 103 -5.68 -6.08 -10.80
#